data_AF-G0NTJ1-F1
#
_entry.id   AF-G0NTJ1-F1
#
_cell.length_a   1.000
_cell.length_b   1.000
_cell.length_c   1.000
_cell.angle_alpha   90.00
_cell.angle_beta   90.00
_cell.angle_gamma   90.00
#
_symmetry.space_group_name_H-M   'P 1'
#
loop_
_entity.id
_entity.type
_entity.pdbx_description
1 polymer ?
#
loop_
_entity_poly.entity_id
_entity_poly.type
_entity_poly.pdbx_seq_one_letter_code
_entity_poly.pdbx_strand_id
1 'polypeptide(L)'
;MIYYMLRYLIILLAIQRVFMYFYPETETYVGFRRSAMWIILSLLYSYEVTKEVAEEVVRQYYAVELNSFEVWLNWKLVVLVYTYTAMKEHINLMTLFYEFAYPFTQCGFVATTIFNTFFLYTTMFYIKKITGTYKVMTLTFSLIGIIFSAWELVARPFAHNHNKALMYFSLSTWKSVSHGFLEFAIIIYAAFYLVIVAIIAVQFVFRYFTLCKPNWARHFGGFGVIVWLFYSVLSGAIYGGSLFYFGYPDQYSDDYMRDIIEDHYNRTITEVPRFLFVAYTDFPQANISSFLYKLLHFQEEDGSVRWHNLGFLLCGVAILGLQYLIIIYCGVRMHFILQRELQQQSIVNQKLQKQFFKALVVQTVVPTFLFVLPIAPFLIGPLVVPLIGVEMNFTTGWMYVILCLFPPIDTMAFMLIVKEYKKVVLDMFKPVLPRRMKVTSEVSFSNAGTGTGAATR
;
A
#
# COMPACT_ATOMS: atom_id res chain seq x y z
N MET A 1 -3.40 -19.08 11.66
CA MET A 1 -3.17 -18.72 10.24
C MET A 1 -4.46 -18.41 9.47
N ILE A 2 -5.40 -19.37 9.33
CA ILE A 2 -6.65 -19.17 8.56
C ILE A 2 -7.60 -18.15 9.21
N TYR A 3 -7.62 -18.05 10.56
CA TYR A 3 -8.34 -16.99 11.28
C TYR A 3 -7.88 -15.57 10.93
N TYR A 4 -6.56 -15.37 10.74
CA TYR A 4 -5.99 -14.09 10.33
C TYR A 4 -6.19 -13.82 8.84
N MET A 5 -6.17 -14.86 7.98
CA MET A 5 -6.58 -14.73 6.58
C MET A 5 -8.08 -14.42 6.43
N LEU A 6 -8.97 -15.02 7.24
CA LEU A 6 -10.39 -14.69 7.32
C LEU A 6 -10.60 -13.24 7.78
N ARG A 7 -9.82 -12.75 8.76
CA ARG A 7 -9.87 -11.35 9.21
C ARG A 7 -9.28 -10.37 8.18
N TYR A 8 -8.23 -10.73 7.46
CA TYR A 8 -7.70 -9.96 6.34
C TYR A 8 -8.70 -9.93 5.16
N LEU A 9 -9.40 -11.05 4.93
CA LEU A 9 -10.52 -11.14 3.99
C LEU A 9 -11.67 -10.23 4.45
N ILE A 10 -12.00 -10.18 5.74
CA ILE A 10 -13.01 -9.26 6.30
C ILE A 10 -12.60 -7.80 6.12
N ILE A 11 -11.31 -7.45 6.27
CA ILE A 11 -10.79 -6.12 5.98
C ILE A 11 -10.90 -5.82 4.48
N LEU A 12 -10.57 -6.77 3.60
CA LEU A 12 -10.77 -6.66 2.16
C LEU A 12 -12.25 -6.53 1.76
N LEU A 13 -13.17 -7.20 2.48
CA LEU A 13 -14.62 -7.10 2.32
C LEU A 13 -15.18 -5.77 2.88
N ALA A 14 -14.55 -5.18 3.91
CA ALA A 14 -14.86 -3.84 4.40
C ALA A 14 -14.36 -2.76 3.44
N ILE A 15 -13.18 -2.95 2.84
CA ILE A 15 -12.66 -2.15 1.73
C ILE A 15 -13.59 -2.27 0.51
N GLN A 16 -14.12 -3.46 0.23
CA GLN A 16 -15.17 -3.67 -0.77
C GLN A 16 -16.43 -2.84 -0.45
N ARG A 17 -16.88 -2.76 0.81
CA ARG A 17 -18.03 -1.90 1.21
C ARG A 17 -17.78 -0.42 1.02
N VAL A 18 -16.58 0.08 1.36
CA VAL A 18 -16.20 1.47 1.09
C VAL A 18 -16.13 1.74 -0.42
N PHE A 19 -15.61 0.79 -1.20
CA PHE A 19 -15.58 0.87 -2.66
C PHE A 19 -16.99 0.83 -3.28
N MET A 20 -17.91 0.04 -2.70
CA MET A 20 -19.33 -0.05 -3.06
C MET A 20 -20.09 1.26 -2.77
N TYR A 21 -19.72 2.01 -1.74
CA TYR A 21 -20.31 3.33 -1.43
C TYR A 21 -20.00 4.39 -2.48
N PHE A 22 -18.81 4.36 -3.10
CA PHE A 22 -18.40 5.36 -4.09
C PHE A 22 -18.79 5.02 -5.54
N TYR A 23 -19.12 3.76 -5.87
CA TYR A 23 -19.34 3.32 -7.27
C TYR A 23 -20.38 2.18 -7.43
N PRO A 24 -21.69 2.49 -7.42
CA PRO A 24 -22.76 1.48 -7.40
C PRO A 24 -23.05 0.78 -8.74
N GLU A 25 -22.58 1.31 -9.89
CA GLU A 25 -22.98 0.81 -11.21
C GLU A 25 -21.88 -0.01 -11.92
N THR A 26 -21.81 -1.34 -11.75
CA THR A 26 -21.23 -2.23 -12.78
C THR A 26 -21.69 -3.69 -12.62
N GLU A 27 -22.03 -4.36 -13.74
CA GLU A 27 -22.34 -5.81 -13.84
C GLU A 27 -21.22 -6.76 -13.37
N THR A 28 -20.02 -6.24 -13.08
CA THR A 28 -18.97 -6.93 -12.27
C THR A 28 -19.46 -7.35 -10.87
N TYR A 29 -20.60 -6.81 -10.43
CA TYR A 29 -21.38 -7.14 -9.25
C TYR A 29 -21.68 -8.64 -9.07
N VAL A 30 -22.11 -9.35 -10.12
CA VAL A 30 -22.62 -10.74 -9.98
C VAL A 30 -21.48 -11.77 -10.02
N GLY A 31 -20.50 -11.59 -10.91
CA GLY A 31 -19.41 -12.55 -11.10
C GLY A 31 -18.42 -12.58 -9.93
N PHE A 32 -18.10 -11.43 -9.36
CA PHE A 32 -17.15 -11.33 -8.25
C PHE A 32 -17.77 -11.76 -6.91
N ARG A 33 -19.07 -11.48 -6.71
CA ARG A 33 -19.84 -11.97 -5.55
C ARG A 33 -19.96 -13.50 -5.55
N ARG A 34 -20.20 -14.11 -6.71
CA ARG A 34 -20.20 -15.59 -6.86
C ARG A 34 -18.82 -16.21 -6.61
N SER A 35 -17.74 -15.56 -7.05
CA SER A 35 -16.38 -16.07 -6.86
C SER A 35 -15.92 -16.00 -5.41
N ALA A 36 -16.17 -14.89 -4.71
CA ALA A 36 -15.90 -14.76 -3.28
C ALA A 36 -16.74 -15.72 -2.44
N MET A 37 -18.01 -15.91 -2.80
CA MET A 37 -18.91 -16.85 -2.15
C MET A 37 -18.49 -18.31 -2.38
N TRP A 38 -18.01 -18.68 -3.57
CA TRP A 38 -17.44 -20.01 -3.84
C TRP A 38 -16.16 -20.25 -3.06
N ILE A 39 -15.29 -19.25 -2.91
CA ILE A 39 -14.06 -19.36 -2.09
C ILE A 39 -14.43 -19.53 -0.61
N ILE A 40 -15.38 -18.74 -0.09
CA ILE A 40 -15.86 -18.83 1.29
C ILE A 40 -16.53 -20.18 1.54
N LEU A 41 -17.42 -20.64 0.65
CA LEU A 41 -18.08 -21.95 0.77
C LEU A 41 -17.09 -23.10 0.64
N SER A 42 -16.11 -23.03 -0.27
CA SER A 42 -15.08 -24.07 -0.41
C SER A 42 -14.17 -24.16 0.82
N LEU A 43 -13.85 -23.02 1.44
CA LEU A 43 -13.07 -22.96 2.67
C LEU A 43 -13.87 -23.44 3.90
N LEU A 44 -15.18 -23.18 3.94
CA LEU A 44 -16.07 -23.65 5.01
C LEU A 44 -16.36 -25.16 4.89
N TYR A 45 -16.53 -25.68 3.67
CA TYR A 45 -16.83 -27.09 3.42
C TYR A 45 -15.62 -28.00 3.60
N SER A 46 -14.40 -27.49 3.42
CA SER A 46 -13.16 -28.26 3.55
C SER A 46 -12.71 -28.48 5.01
N TYR A 47 -13.41 -27.94 6.02
CA TYR A 47 -12.96 -28.01 7.42
C TYR A 47 -14.08 -28.28 8.45
N GLU A 48 -15.19 -28.90 8.03
CA GLU A 48 -16.31 -29.31 8.91
C GLU A 48 -16.78 -28.21 9.88
N VAL A 49 -16.81 -26.95 9.44
CA VAL A 49 -17.42 -25.87 10.22
C VAL A 49 -18.91 -26.18 10.36
N THR A 50 -19.42 -26.25 11.59
CA THR A 50 -20.83 -26.54 11.86
C THR A 50 -21.70 -25.54 11.11
N LYS A 51 -22.74 -26.06 10.44
CA LYS A 51 -23.65 -25.34 9.56
C LYS A 51 -24.21 -24.05 10.18
N GLU A 52 -24.38 -24.05 11.50
CA GLU A 52 -24.85 -22.91 12.32
C GLU A 52 -23.88 -21.71 12.30
N VAL A 53 -22.56 -21.92 12.35
CA VAL A 53 -21.57 -20.82 12.34
C VAL A 53 -21.50 -20.18 10.96
N ALA A 54 -21.61 -20.99 9.90
CA ALA A 54 -21.68 -20.49 8.54
C ALA A 54 -22.96 -19.68 8.29
N GLU A 55 -24.09 -20.11 8.84
CA GLU A 55 -25.38 -19.41 8.73
C GLU A 55 -25.41 -18.11 9.55
N GLU A 56 -24.75 -18.04 10.72
CA GLU A 56 -24.66 -16.85 11.58
C GLU A 56 -23.82 -15.73 10.93
N VAL A 57 -22.68 -16.08 10.32
CA VAL A 57 -21.83 -15.12 9.60
C VAL A 57 -22.57 -14.55 8.38
N VAL A 58 -23.35 -15.38 7.70
CA VAL A 58 -24.19 -14.93 6.58
C VAL A 58 -25.34 -14.05 7.09
N ARG A 59 -25.99 -14.40 8.21
CA ARG A 59 -27.05 -13.57 8.83
C ARG A 59 -26.57 -12.18 9.23
N GLN A 60 -25.43 -12.09 9.92
CA GLN A 60 -24.86 -10.80 10.34
C GLN A 60 -24.43 -9.93 9.15
N TYR A 61 -24.02 -10.55 8.04
CA TYR A 61 -23.71 -9.83 6.81
C TYR A 61 -24.93 -9.12 6.19
N TYR A 62 -26.13 -9.70 6.34
CA TYR A 62 -27.37 -9.19 5.76
C TYR A 62 -28.15 -8.21 6.67
N ALA A 63 -27.84 -8.13 7.97
CA ALA A 63 -28.71 -7.45 8.95
C ALA A 63 -28.44 -5.95 9.25
N VAL A 64 -27.53 -5.27 8.54
CA VAL A 64 -27.18 -3.88 8.89
C VAL A 64 -27.71 -2.88 7.85
N GLU A 65 -28.87 -2.29 8.16
CA GLU A 65 -29.30 -0.98 7.67
C GLU A 65 -29.04 0.10 8.73
N LEU A 66 -28.69 1.31 8.25
CA LEU A 66 -28.78 2.64 8.89
C LEU A 66 -27.60 3.23 9.72
N ASN A 67 -27.29 4.46 9.27
CA ASN A 67 -26.74 5.67 9.87
C ASN A 67 -25.24 5.84 10.22
N SER A 68 -24.75 6.99 9.75
CA SER A 68 -23.39 7.31 9.35
C SER A 68 -22.62 8.11 10.40
N PHE A 69 -21.31 7.85 10.46
CA PHE A 69 -20.23 8.62 11.10
C PHE A 69 -19.82 8.20 12.53
N GLU A 70 -20.70 8.08 13.52
CA GLU A 70 -20.29 7.66 14.88
C GLU A 70 -19.85 6.20 14.96
N VAL A 71 -20.55 5.30 14.25
CA VAL A 71 -20.16 3.89 14.12
C VAL A 71 -18.82 3.75 13.38
N TRP A 72 -18.51 4.66 12.45
CA TRP A 72 -17.24 4.65 11.73
C TRP A 72 -16.05 5.03 12.62
N LEU A 73 -16.25 5.95 13.58
CA LEU A 73 -15.21 6.36 14.53
C LEU A 73 -15.00 5.29 15.62
N ASN A 74 -16.08 4.71 16.14
CA ASN A 74 -16.03 3.63 17.13
C ASN A 74 -15.45 2.34 16.52
N TRP A 75 -15.73 2.03 15.25
CA TRP A 75 -15.12 0.87 14.59
C TRP A 75 -13.60 1.02 14.40
N LYS A 76 -13.09 2.24 14.21
CA LYS A 76 -11.63 2.46 14.14
C LYS A 76 -10.94 2.24 15.47
N LEU A 77 -11.51 2.74 16.55
CA LEU A 77 -10.98 2.53 17.91
C LEU A 77 -11.10 1.06 18.32
N VAL A 78 -12.22 0.40 18.03
CA VAL A 78 -12.39 -1.04 18.27
C VAL A 78 -11.43 -1.84 17.41
N VAL A 79 -11.27 -1.55 16.11
CA VAL A 79 -10.32 -2.27 15.25
C VAL A 79 -8.88 -2.02 15.69
N LEU A 80 -8.48 -0.80 16.05
CA LEU A 80 -7.13 -0.50 16.59
C LEU A 80 -6.90 -1.23 17.93
N VAL A 81 -7.84 -1.15 18.86
CA VAL A 81 -7.74 -1.79 20.18
C VAL A 81 -7.81 -3.31 20.08
N TYR A 82 -8.60 -3.88 19.16
CA TYR A 82 -8.67 -5.33 18.89
C TYR A 82 -7.52 -5.86 18.04
N THR A 83 -6.97 -5.10 17.09
CA THR A 83 -5.72 -5.50 16.41
C THR A 83 -4.56 -5.46 17.39
N TYR A 84 -4.54 -4.48 18.28
CA TYR A 84 -3.60 -4.38 19.39
C TYR A 84 -3.70 -5.55 20.39
N THR A 85 -4.91 -5.90 20.85
CA THR A 85 -5.12 -7.03 21.78
C THR A 85 -4.98 -8.40 21.11
N ALA A 86 -5.35 -8.56 19.83
CA ALA A 86 -5.20 -9.83 19.10
C ALA A 86 -3.77 -10.09 18.58
N MET A 87 -2.90 -9.07 18.52
CA MET A 87 -1.45 -9.25 18.28
C MET A 87 -0.68 -9.62 19.55
N LYS A 88 -1.26 -9.34 20.73
CA LYS A 88 -0.63 -9.59 22.04
C LYS A 88 -0.51 -11.08 22.41
N GLU A 89 -1.28 -11.99 21.79
CA GLU A 89 -1.40 -13.38 22.27
C GLU A 89 -0.47 -14.44 21.65
N HIS A 90 0.38 -14.13 20.66
CA HIS A 90 1.17 -15.19 20.00
C HIS A 90 2.64 -14.86 19.71
N ILE A 91 3.50 -15.10 20.71
CA ILE A 91 4.97 -15.19 20.58
C ILE A 91 5.38 -16.19 19.46
N ASN A 92 4.65 -17.30 19.31
CA ASN A 92 4.90 -18.31 18.27
C ASN A 92 4.61 -17.83 16.83
N LEU A 93 3.76 -16.81 16.65
CA LEU A 93 3.48 -16.26 15.32
C LEU A 93 4.59 -15.30 14.89
N MET A 94 5.21 -14.60 15.85
CA MET A 94 6.27 -13.63 15.61
C MET A 94 7.60 -14.29 15.22
N THR A 95 7.97 -15.40 15.86
CA THR A 95 9.11 -16.25 15.44
C THR A 95 8.89 -16.88 14.07
N LEU A 96 7.67 -17.31 13.75
CA LEU A 96 7.31 -17.79 12.41
C LEU A 96 7.61 -16.71 11.34
N PHE A 97 7.19 -15.46 11.55
CA PHE A 97 7.41 -14.42 10.54
C PHE A 97 8.89 -14.11 10.28
N TYR A 98 9.75 -14.20 11.30
CA TYR A 98 11.19 -14.03 11.14
C TYR A 98 11.80 -15.10 10.22
N GLU A 99 11.44 -16.37 10.41
CA GLU A 99 11.95 -17.47 9.57
C GLU A 99 11.40 -17.42 8.13
N PHE A 100 10.12 -17.06 7.98
CA PHE A 100 9.46 -16.99 6.67
C PHE A 100 9.70 -15.66 5.93
N ALA A 101 10.29 -14.66 6.57
CA ALA A 101 10.52 -13.33 5.99
C ALA A 101 11.29 -13.42 4.65
N TYR A 102 12.39 -14.17 4.64
CA TYR A 102 13.25 -14.25 3.46
C TYR A 102 12.64 -15.04 2.31
N PRO A 103 12.09 -16.26 2.51
CA PRO A 103 11.33 -16.95 1.47
C PRO A 103 10.20 -16.10 0.89
N PHE A 104 9.52 -15.32 1.74
CA PHE A 104 8.43 -14.45 1.30
C PHE A 104 8.91 -13.31 0.41
N THR A 105 9.98 -12.59 0.80
CA THR A 105 10.59 -11.56 -0.05
C THR A 105 11.09 -12.15 -1.37
N GLN A 106 11.65 -13.36 -1.39
CA GLN A 106 12.04 -14.06 -2.63
C GLN A 106 10.84 -14.33 -3.54
N CYS A 107 9.73 -14.84 -2.98
CA CYS A 107 8.49 -15.02 -3.73
C CYS A 107 7.96 -13.70 -4.29
N GLY A 108 7.99 -12.64 -3.48
CA GLY A 108 7.60 -11.29 -3.86
C GLY A 108 8.43 -10.74 -5.01
N PHE A 109 9.76 -10.90 -4.97
CA PHE A 109 10.66 -10.50 -6.05
C PHE A 109 10.38 -11.25 -7.35
N VAL A 110 10.20 -12.58 -7.28
CA VAL A 110 9.89 -13.39 -8.47
C VAL A 110 8.55 -12.96 -9.07
N ALA A 111 7.51 -12.79 -8.24
CA ALA A 111 6.21 -12.31 -8.69
C ALA A 111 6.33 -10.90 -9.32
N THR A 112 7.02 -9.98 -8.65
CA THR A 112 7.28 -8.62 -9.15
C THR A 112 7.91 -8.65 -10.53
N THR A 113 8.99 -9.43 -10.67
CA THR A 113 9.75 -9.55 -11.92
C THR A 113 8.87 -10.10 -13.03
N ILE A 114 8.11 -11.16 -12.79
CA ILE A 114 7.22 -11.77 -13.79
C ILE A 114 6.14 -10.77 -14.22
N PHE A 115 5.36 -10.22 -13.28
CA PHE A 115 4.22 -9.36 -13.61
C PHE A 115 4.65 -8.03 -14.22
N ASN A 116 5.70 -7.39 -13.70
CA ASN A 116 6.19 -6.11 -14.23
C ASN A 116 6.88 -6.31 -15.58
N THR A 117 7.66 -7.38 -15.79
CA THR A 117 8.26 -7.64 -17.10
C THR A 117 7.20 -7.94 -18.16
N PHE A 118 6.17 -8.73 -17.81
CA PHE A 118 5.03 -8.98 -18.69
C PHE A 118 4.27 -7.69 -19.01
N PHE A 119 4.06 -6.82 -18.02
CA PHE A 119 3.46 -5.51 -18.22
C PHE A 119 4.31 -4.65 -19.17
N LEU A 120 5.61 -4.49 -18.91
CA LEU A 120 6.53 -3.74 -19.78
C LEU A 120 6.48 -4.26 -21.23
N TYR A 121 6.55 -5.59 -21.41
CA TYR A 121 6.44 -6.23 -22.72
C TYR A 121 5.12 -5.90 -23.42
N THR A 122 3.99 -6.09 -22.75
CA THR A 122 2.67 -5.83 -23.35
C THR A 122 2.46 -4.34 -23.65
N THR A 123 2.84 -3.45 -22.73
CA THR A 123 2.77 -2.00 -22.90
C THR A 123 3.61 -1.54 -24.09
N MET A 124 4.80 -2.10 -24.29
CA MET A 124 5.69 -1.70 -25.39
C MET A 124 5.17 -2.16 -26.75
N PHE A 125 4.77 -3.43 -26.88
CA PHE A 125 4.53 -4.05 -28.19
C PHE A 125 3.05 -4.18 -28.60
N TYR A 126 2.11 -4.26 -27.64
CA TYR A 126 0.72 -4.61 -27.93
C TYR A 126 -0.27 -3.48 -27.63
N ILE A 127 0.02 -2.63 -26.65
CA ILE A 127 -0.87 -1.55 -26.22
C ILE A 127 -0.71 -0.32 -27.12
N LYS A 128 -1.81 0.11 -27.73
CA LYS A 128 -1.85 1.24 -28.68
C LYS A 128 -2.54 2.48 -28.12
N LYS A 129 -3.47 2.36 -27.15
CA LYS A 129 -4.21 3.54 -26.62
C LYS A 129 -3.49 4.29 -25.51
N ILE A 130 -2.48 3.68 -24.88
CA ILE A 130 -1.58 4.38 -23.95
C ILE A 130 -0.41 4.94 -24.76
N THR A 131 -0.39 6.25 -24.95
CA THR A 131 0.64 6.94 -25.75
C THR A 131 1.25 8.11 -24.99
N GLY A 132 2.38 8.61 -25.52
CA GLY A 132 3.06 9.80 -25.02
C GLY A 132 3.55 9.66 -23.58
N THR A 133 3.51 10.77 -22.84
CA THR A 133 4.03 10.88 -21.47
C THR A 133 3.43 9.87 -20.51
N TYR A 134 2.14 9.57 -20.65
CA TYR A 134 1.48 8.62 -19.75
C TYR A 134 2.06 7.20 -19.89
N LYS A 135 2.42 6.79 -21.12
CA LYS A 135 3.12 5.53 -21.38
C LYS A 135 4.45 5.48 -20.63
N VAL A 136 5.25 6.55 -20.77
CA VAL A 136 6.56 6.66 -20.11
C VAL A 136 6.41 6.54 -18.60
N MET A 137 5.47 7.27 -17.99
CA MET A 137 5.23 7.20 -16.55
C MET A 137 4.89 5.78 -16.06
N THR A 138 4.00 5.07 -16.76
CA THR A 138 3.65 3.69 -16.39
C THR A 138 4.80 2.72 -16.53
N LEU A 139 5.62 2.86 -17.58
CA LEU A 139 6.81 2.01 -17.78
C LEU A 139 7.88 2.28 -16.71
N THR A 140 8.14 3.55 -16.42
CA THR A 140 9.08 3.96 -15.38
C THR A 140 8.67 3.43 -14.01
N PHE A 141 7.37 3.50 -13.68
CA PHE A 141 6.86 2.99 -12.40
C PHE A 141 7.10 1.48 -12.25
N SER A 142 6.81 0.70 -13.29
CA SER A 142 7.07 -0.75 -13.26
C SER A 142 8.56 -1.09 -13.18
N LEU A 143 9.43 -0.33 -13.86
CA LEU A 143 10.88 -0.51 -13.74
C LEU A 143 11.37 -0.24 -12.30
N ILE A 144 10.89 0.84 -11.69
CA ILE A 144 11.22 1.16 -10.30
C ILE A 144 10.67 0.10 -9.35
N GLY A 145 9.51 -0.48 -9.63
CA GLY A 145 8.97 -1.61 -8.88
C GLY A 145 9.89 -2.83 -8.89
N ILE A 146 10.46 -3.19 -10.05
CA ILE A 146 11.44 -4.27 -10.16
C ILE A 146 12.71 -3.93 -9.36
N ILE A 147 13.26 -2.73 -9.54
CA ILE A 147 14.47 -2.29 -8.84
C ILE A 147 14.25 -2.31 -7.31
N PHE A 148 13.10 -1.81 -6.84
CA PHE A 148 12.73 -1.83 -5.43
C PHE A 148 12.71 -3.25 -4.86
N SER A 149 12.03 -4.19 -5.55
CA SER A 149 11.95 -5.58 -5.09
C SER A 149 13.30 -6.29 -5.11
N ALA A 150 14.18 -5.97 -6.07
CA ALA A 150 15.55 -6.48 -6.10
C ALA A 150 16.36 -5.93 -4.93
N TRP A 151 16.20 -4.65 -4.63
CA TRP A 151 16.93 -3.98 -3.55
C TRP A 151 16.51 -4.49 -2.16
N GLU A 152 15.24 -4.83 -1.97
CA GLU A 152 14.76 -5.47 -0.73
C GLU A 152 15.48 -6.78 -0.44
N LEU A 153 15.75 -7.60 -1.47
CA LEU A 153 16.54 -8.84 -1.31
C LEU A 153 17.98 -8.59 -0.88
N VAL A 154 18.58 -7.48 -1.32
CA VAL A 154 19.94 -7.09 -0.96
C VAL A 154 19.99 -6.52 0.46
N ALA A 155 19.09 -5.59 0.78
CA ALA A 155 19.07 -4.91 2.06
C ALA A 155 18.59 -5.81 3.20
N ARG A 156 17.71 -6.78 2.92
CA ARG A 156 17.02 -7.64 3.89
C ARG A 156 16.53 -6.85 5.12
N PRO A 157 15.73 -5.79 4.90
CA PRO A 157 15.32 -4.89 5.96
C PRO A 157 14.36 -5.59 6.92
N PHE A 158 14.48 -5.25 8.20
CA PHE A 158 13.60 -5.73 9.25
C PHE A 158 13.46 -4.65 10.32
N ALA A 159 12.44 -4.82 11.16
CA ALA A 159 12.10 -3.84 12.17
C ALA A 159 11.65 -4.53 13.46
N HIS A 160 11.88 -3.84 14.57
CA HIS A 160 11.39 -4.24 15.87
C HIS A 160 10.96 -3.00 16.64
N ASN A 161 9.76 -3.05 17.22
CA ASN A 161 9.22 -2.00 18.06
C ASN A 161 9.23 -2.46 19.51
N HIS A 162 9.95 -1.75 20.36
CA HIS A 162 9.99 -2.00 21.78
C HIS A 162 9.71 -0.70 22.54
N ASN A 163 8.50 -0.58 23.08
CA ASN A 163 8.03 0.56 23.87
C ASN A 163 8.27 1.91 23.19
N LYS A 164 9.26 2.66 23.67
CA LYS A 164 9.67 3.98 23.18
C LYS A 164 10.72 3.91 22.06
N ALA A 165 11.03 2.71 21.56
CA ALA A 165 12.01 2.46 20.53
C ALA A 165 11.43 1.80 19.28
N LEU A 166 11.91 2.24 18.12
CA LEU A 166 11.82 1.54 16.85
C LEU A 166 13.24 1.29 16.35
N MET A 167 13.59 0.02 16.18
CA MET A 167 14.85 -0.39 15.58
C MET A 167 14.60 -0.86 14.15
N TYR A 168 15.41 -0.35 13.23
CA TYR A 168 15.42 -0.74 11.83
C TYR A 168 16.78 -1.34 11.49
N PHE A 169 16.82 -2.55 10.95
CA PHE A 169 18.07 -3.29 10.82
C PHE A 169 18.05 -4.31 9.69
N SER A 170 19.23 -4.83 9.33
CA SER A 170 19.34 -5.87 8.30
C SER A 170 19.41 -7.27 8.92
N LEU A 171 18.65 -8.20 8.33
CA LEU A 171 18.76 -9.65 8.60
C LEU A 171 19.71 -10.36 7.65
N SER A 172 20.62 -9.62 7.01
CA SER A 172 21.57 -10.23 6.09
C SER A 172 22.50 -11.20 6.79
N THR A 173 22.59 -12.40 6.23
CA THR A 173 23.51 -13.47 6.67
C THR A 173 24.83 -13.46 5.87
N TRP A 174 25.05 -12.41 5.05
CA TRP A 174 26.18 -12.33 4.14
C TRP A 174 27.46 -11.98 4.91
N LYS A 175 28.19 -13.02 5.34
CA LYS A 175 29.41 -12.87 6.15
C LYS A 175 30.54 -12.07 5.47
N SER A 176 30.51 -11.93 4.15
CA SER A 176 31.55 -11.24 3.36
C SER A 176 31.24 -9.77 3.05
N VAL A 177 30.11 -9.24 3.52
CA VAL A 177 29.69 -7.87 3.20
C VAL A 177 29.93 -6.93 4.37
N SER A 178 30.50 -5.75 4.08
CA SER A 178 30.81 -4.75 5.08
C SER A 178 29.55 -4.19 5.75
N HIS A 179 29.63 -3.89 7.05
CA HIS A 179 28.58 -3.23 7.81
C HIS A 179 28.06 -1.95 7.14
N GLY A 180 28.94 -1.04 6.74
CA GLY A 180 28.55 0.23 6.12
C GLY A 180 27.78 0.06 4.81
N PHE A 181 28.04 -1.00 4.04
CA PHE A 181 27.24 -1.31 2.85
C PHE A 181 25.81 -1.73 3.21
N LEU A 182 25.62 -2.53 4.26
CA LEU A 182 24.29 -2.96 4.70
C LEU A 182 23.51 -1.78 5.30
N GLU A 183 24.15 -0.91 6.07
CA GLU A 183 23.55 0.35 6.53
C GLU A 183 23.09 1.21 5.34
N PHE A 184 23.96 1.38 4.35
CA PHE A 184 23.61 2.07 3.10
C PHE A 184 22.45 1.38 2.37
N ALA A 185 22.44 0.05 2.31
CA ALA A 185 21.37 -0.71 1.65
C ALA A 185 20.02 -0.49 2.33
N ILE A 186 19.98 -0.48 3.67
CA ILE A 186 18.79 -0.17 4.47
C ILE A 186 18.29 1.26 4.20
N ILE A 187 19.20 2.24 4.14
CA ILE A 187 18.85 3.64 3.83
C ILE A 187 18.20 3.75 2.46
N ILE A 188 18.80 3.13 1.44
CA ILE A 188 18.28 3.16 0.08
C ILE A 188 16.92 2.46 0.02
N TYR A 189 16.73 1.35 0.73
CA TYR A 189 15.42 0.70 0.83
C TYR A 189 14.35 1.64 1.41
N ALA A 190 14.66 2.32 2.51
CA ALA A 190 13.77 3.31 3.11
C ALA A 190 13.48 4.48 2.15
N ALA A 191 14.49 4.96 1.41
CA ALA A 191 14.34 6.00 0.40
C ALA A 191 13.38 5.59 -0.72
N PHE A 192 13.47 4.35 -1.21
CA PHE A 192 12.60 3.84 -2.29
C PHE A 192 11.12 3.95 -1.95
N TYR A 193 10.74 3.69 -0.70
CA TYR A 193 9.35 3.83 -0.27
C TYR A 193 8.81 5.22 -0.59
N LEU A 194 9.55 6.28 -0.25
CA LEU A 194 9.13 7.64 -0.54
C LEU A 194 9.28 8.01 -2.02
N VAL A 195 10.28 7.48 -2.73
CA VAL A 195 10.37 7.65 -4.20
C VAL A 195 9.10 7.14 -4.88
N ILE A 196 8.63 5.95 -4.51
CA ILE A 196 7.41 5.33 -5.05
C ILE A 196 6.20 6.24 -4.78
N VAL A 197 6.00 6.67 -3.53
CA VAL A 197 4.88 7.54 -3.15
C VAL A 197 4.95 8.87 -3.90
N ALA A 198 6.13 9.47 -4.06
CA ALA A 198 6.32 10.71 -4.80
C ALA A 198 6.02 10.52 -6.30
N ILE A 199 6.36 9.39 -6.91
CA ILE A 199 5.98 9.10 -8.31
C ILE A 199 4.46 8.98 -8.44
N ILE A 200 3.78 8.34 -7.48
CA ILE A 200 2.32 8.29 -7.46
C ILE A 200 1.76 9.72 -7.40
N ALA A 201 2.26 10.57 -6.51
CA ALA A 201 1.85 11.98 -6.43
C ALA A 201 2.03 12.72 -7.76
N VAL A 202 3.19 12.56 -8.41
CA VAL A 202 3.46 13.10 -9.75
C VAL A 202 2.45 12.58 -10.79
N GLN A 203 2.07 11.30 -10.76
CA GLN A 203 1.06 10.76 -11.66
C GLN A 203 -0.31 11.42 -11.45
N PHE A 204 -0.71 11.70 -10.21
CA PHE A 204 -1.94 12.47 -9.93
C PHE A 204 -1.87 13.89 -10.47
N VAL A 205 -0.73 14.57 -10.28
CA VAL A 205 -0.51 15.93 -10.78
C VAL A 205 -0.55 15.97 -12.31
N PHE A 206 0.15 15.04 -12.97
CA PHE A 206 0.11 14.90 -14.43
C PHE A 206 -1.33 14.71 -14.93
N ARG A 207 -2.08 13.79 -14.32
CA ARG A 207 -3.48 13.57 -14.69
C ARG A 207 -4.34 14.81 -14.49
N TYR A 208 -4.19 15.48 -13.36
CA TYR A 208 -4.90 16.72 -13.08
C TYR A 208 -4.65 17.75 -14.19
N PHE A 209 -3.39 17.96 -14.59
CA PHE A 209 -3.07 18.86 -15.69
C PHE A 209 -3.59 18.38 -17.05
N THR A 210 -3.60 17.07 -17.34
CA THR A 210 -4.18 16.57 -18.60
C THR A 210 -5.67 16.87 -18.73
N LEU A 211 -6.40 16.95 -17.62
CA LEU A 211 -7.83 17.26 -17.61
C LEU A 211 -8.11 18.77 -17.60
N CYS A 212 -7.33 19.56 -16.86
CA CYS A 212 -7.63 20.98 -16.63
C CYS A 212 -6.86 21.94 -17.55
N LYS A 213 -5.60 21.63 -17.82
CA LYS A 213 -4.67 22.52 -18.54
C LYS A 213 -3.74 21.70 -19.44
N PRO A 214 -4.23 21.24 -20.61
CA PRO A 214 -3.45 20.37 -21.50
C PRO A 214 -2.08 20.94 -21.90
N ASN A 215 -1.97 22.27 -21.99
CA ASN A 215 -0.69 22.95 -22.26
C ASN A 215 0.36 22.67 -21.17
N TRP A 216 -0.06 22.66 -19.90
CA TRP A 216 0.83 22.33 -18.78
C TRP A 216 1.21 20.85 -18.76
N ALA A 217 0.29 19.96 -19.15
CA ALA A 217 0.57 18.53 -19.22
C ALA A 217 1.68 18.18 -20.24
N ARG A 218 1.87 19.01 -21.29
CA ARG A 218 2.95 18.82 -22.27
C ARG A 218 4.34 18.93 -21.64
N HIS A 219 4.50 19.73 -20.59
CA HIS A 219 5.78 19.88 -19.88
C HIS A 219 6.23 18.62 -19.14
N PHE A 220 5.36 17.61 -18.97
CA PHE A 220 5.75 16.34 -18.36
C PHE A 220 6.44 15.39 -19.35
N GLY A 221 6.34 15.64 -20.65
CA GLY A 221 7.06 14.90 -21.69
C GLY A 221 8.47 15.45 -21.94
N GLY A 222 9.29 14.69 -22.67
CA GLY A 222 10.66 15.10 -23.01
C GLY A 222 11.51 15.36 -21.76
N PHE A 223 12.08 16.56 -21.65
CA PHE A 223 12.89 16.97 -20.49
C PHE A 223 12.10 16.95 -19.16
N GLY A 224 10.78 17.08 -19.21
CA GLY A 224 9.91 16.96 -18.04
C GLY A 224 10.08 15.64 -17.28
N VAL A 225 10.41 14.56 -18.01
CA VAL A 225 10.69 13.24 -17.43
C VAL A 225 11.79 13.30 -16.40
N ILE A 226 12.86 14.03 -16.69
CA ILE A 226 13.99 14.20 -15.79
C ILE A 226 13.58 15.02 -14.56
N VAL A 227 12.77 16.06 -14.76
CA VAL A 227 12.33 16.94 -13.67
C VAL A 227 11.50 16.19 -12.62
N TRP A 228 10.48 15.44 -13.06
CA TRP A 228 9.65 14.73 -12.09
C TRP A 228 10.32 13.48 -11.51
N LEU A 229 11.24 12.83 -12.25
CA LEU A 229 12.11 11.80 -11.69
C LEU A 229 13.03 12.36 -10.61
N PHE A 230 13.66 13.50 -10.88
CA PHE A 230 14.52 14.18 -9.92
C PHE A 230 13.74 14.56 -8.65
N TYR A 231 12.54 15.12 -8.80
CA TYR A 231 11.65 15.41 -7.65
C TYR A 231 11.38 14.15 -6.81
N SER A 232 11.07 13.02 -7.44
CA SER A 232 10.81 11.77 -6.74
C SER A 232 12.04 11.22 -6.02
N VAL A 233 13.19 11.22 -6.69
CA VAL A 233 14.48 10.79 -6.09
C VAL A 233 14.90 11.72 -4.98
N LEU A 234 14.77 13.04 -5.15
CA LEU A 234 15.08 14.03 -4.11
C LEU A 234 14.21 13.83 -2.88
N SER A 235 12.92 13.56 -3.06
CA SER A 235 12.01 13.24 -1.95
C SER A 235 12.55 12.03 -1.18
N GLY A 236 12.84 10.93 -1.88
CA GLY A 236 13.46 9.74 -1.28
C GLY A 236 14.79 10.00 -0.58
N ALA A 237 15.66 10.82 -1.19
CA ALA A 237 16.95 11.18 -0.62
C ALA A 237 16.82 11.99 0.66
N ILE A 238 15.84 12.90 0.77
CA ILE A 238 15.56 13.62 2.02
C ILE A 238 15.15 12.64 3.11
N TYR A 239 14.29 11.67 2.80
CA TYR A 239 13.85 10.67 3.77
C TYR A 239 14.96 9.71 4.18
N GLY A 240 15.69 9.13 3.23
CA GLY A 240 16.85 8.28 3.52
C GLY A 240 17.96 9.02 4.26
N GLY A 241 18.24 10.27 3.88
CA GLY A 241 19.20 11.13 4.57
C GLY A 241 18.76 11.45 6.00
N SER A 242 17.46 11.68 6.23
CA SER A 242 16.91 11.88 7.57
C SER A 242 17.05 10.62 8.43
N LEU A 243 16.84 9.42 7.86
CA LEU A 243 17.08 8.13 8.55
C LEU A 243 18.55 8.00 8.94
N PHE A 244 19.48 8.29 8.03
CA PHE A 244 20.91 8.23 8.31
C PHE A 244 21.33 9.19 9.42
N TYR A 245 20.90 10.46 9.34
CA TYR A 245 21.34 11.49 10.26
C TYR A 245 20.72 11.36 11.65
N PHE A 246 19.40 11.16 11.73
CA PHE A 246 18.65 11.14 12.99
C PHE A 246 18.52 9.75 13.61
N GLY A 247 18.70 8.69 12.82
CA GLY A 247 18.57 7.30 13.29
C GLY A 247 19.89 6.61 13.59
N TYR A 248 21.03 7.29 13.44
CA TYR A 248 22.33 6.66 13.69
C TYR A 248 22.43 6.21 15.17
N PRO A 249 22.88 4.98 15.44
CA PRO A 249 22.91 4.43 16.79
C PRO A 249 23.83 5.23 17.72
N ASP A 250 23.45 5.31 18.99
CA ASP A 250 24.27 5.84 20.08
C ASP A 250 24.27 4.88 21.26
N GLN A 251 25.18 5.11 22.22
CA GLN A 251 25.37 4.20 23.35
C GLN A 251 24.07 3.93 24.10
N TYR A 252 23.25 4.97 24.33
CA TYR A 252 21.96 4.81 25.00
C TYR A 252 21.02 3.90 24.20
N SER A 253 20.87 4.15 22.90
CA SER A 253 19.90 3.41 22.09
C SER A 253 20.30 1.96 21.87
N ASP A 254 21.61 1.70 21.82
CA ASP A 254 22.15 0.34 21.82
C ASP A 254 21.91 -0.37 23.14
N ASP A 255 22.24 0.25 24.26
CA ASP A 255 22.03 -0.35 25.58
C ASP A 255 20.55 -0.62 25.85
N TYR A 256 19.65 0.23 25.35
CA TYR A 256 18.20 0.04 25.45
C TYR A 256 17.67 -1.17 24.66
N MET A 257 18.25 -1.48 23.49
CA MET A 257 17.78 -2.55 22.60
C MET A 257 18.61 -3.82 22.69
N ARG A 258 19.74 -3.82 23.42
CA ARG A 258 20.72 -4.92 23.48
C ARG A 258 20.08 -6.26 23.82
N ASP A 259 19.43 -6.34 24.98
CA ASP A 259 18.84 -7.56 25.50
C ASP A 259 17.69 -8.03 24.60
N ILE A 260 16.88 -7.10 24.08
CA ILE A 260 15.79 -7.40 23.14
C ILE A 260 16.30 -8.06 21.87
N ILE A 261 17.43 -7.58 21.32
CA ILE A 261 18.01 -8.15 20.10
C ILE A 261 18.66 -9.51 20.36
N GLU A 262 19.31 -9.66 21.52
CA GLU A 262 19.89 -10.93 21.94
C GLU A 262 18.80 -11.99 22.17
N ASP A 263 17.76 -11.66 22.93
CA ASP A 263 16.67 -12.58 23.27
C ASP A 263 15.82 -12.99 22.06
N HIS A 264 15.47 -12.04 21.19
CA HIS A 264 14.54 -12.31 20.08
C HIS A 264 15.23 -12.82 18.81
N TYR A 265 16.48 -12.45 18.57
CA TYR A 265 17.16 -12.75 17.31
C TYR A 265 18.47 -13.52 17.48
N ASN A 266 18.93 -13.74 18.72
CA ASN A 266 20.21 -14.40 19.03
C ASN A 266 21.38 -13.72 18.31
N ARG A 267 21.42 -12.38 18.40
CA ARG A 267 22.43 -11.53 17.77
C ARG A 267 22.94 -10.50 18.77
N THR A 268 24.23 -10.19 18.69
CA THR A 268 24.79 -9.05 19.39
C THR A 268 24.44 -7.77 18.65
N ILE A 269 23.88 -6.78 19.34
CA ILE A 269 23.38 -5.55 18.73
C ILE A 269 24.43 -4.84 17.87
N THR A 270 25.69 -4.79 18.31
CA THR A 270 26.80 -4.14 17.61
C THR A 270 27.19 -4.82 16.30
N GLU A 271 26.91 -6.12 16.16
CA GLU A 271 27.15 -6.90 14.94
C GLU A 271 26.03 -6.75 13.91
N VAL A 272 24.96 -6.02 14.23
CA VAL A 272 23.83 -5.81 13.34
C VAL A 272 23.85 -4.37 12.78
N PRO A 273 23.91 -4.21 11.44
CA PRO A 273 23.69 -2.93 10.76
C PRO A 273 22.30 -2.38 11.12
N ARG A 274 22.24 -1.22 11.77
CA ARG A 274 21.00 -0.73 12.38
C ARG A 274 20.88 0.79 12.41
N PHE A 275 19.63 1.22 12.47
CA PHE A 275 19.19 2.56 12.83
C PHE A 275 18.19 2.45 13.98
N LEU A 276 18.32 3.32 14.96
CA LEU A 276 17.59 3.27 16.22
C LEU A 276 16.88 4.58 16.48
N PHE A 277 15.58 4.48 16.75
CA PHE A 277 14.74 5.62 17.10
C PHE A 277 14.22 5.43 18.49
N VAL A 278 14.89 6.02 19.47
CA VAL A 278 14.40 6.05 20.84
C VAL A 278 13.87 7.44 21.14
N ALA A 279 12.58 7.55 21.43
CA ALA A 279 11.92 8.85 21.60
C ALA A 279 12.29 9.55 22.93
N TYR A 280 12.61 8.79 23.98
CA TYR A 280 12.81 9.32 25.34
C TYR A 280 13.91 8.59 26.11
N THR A 281 14.68 9.31 26.94
CA THR A 281 15.72 8.74 27.81
C THR A 281 15.14 8.12 29.07
N ASP A 282 14.33 8.81 29.85
CA ASP A 282 13.59 8.23 30.98
C ASP A 282 12.21 8.86 31.05
N PHE A 283 11.17 8.06 31.28
CA PHE A 283 9.80 8.57 31.37
C PHE A 283 9.34 8.40 32.82
N PRO A 284 9.33 9.46 33.65
CA PRO A 284 8.41 9.46 34.76
C PRO A 284 7.02 9.36 34.13
N GLN A 285 6.17 8.43 34.57
CA GLN A 285 4.75 8.38 34.20
C GLN A 285 4.07 9.69 34.64
N ALA A 286 4.26 10.75 33.86
CA ALA A 286 3.77 12.08 34.13
C ALA A 286 2.47 12.29 33.35
N ASN A 287 1.50 12.92 33.99
CA ASN A 287 0.21 13.28 33.42
C ASN A 287 0.35 13.95 32.04
N ILE A 288 -0.54 13.61 31.09
CA ILE A 288 -0.59 14.09 29.69
C ILE A 288 -0.34 15.60 29.56
N SER A 289 -0.80 16.40 30.53
CA SER A 289 -0.63 17.86 30.58
C SER A 289 0.83 18.30 30.67
N SER A 290 1.66 17.61 31.46
CA SER A 290 3.10 17.88 31.60
C SER A 290 3.85 17.53 30.32
N PHE A 291 3.43 16.46 29.64
CA PHE A 291 3.99 16.03 28.37
C PHE A 291 3.68 17.03 27.24
N LEU A 292 2.42 17.43 27.05
CA LEU A 292 2.07 18.42 26.02
C LEU A 292 2.81 19.74 26.24
N TYR A 293 2.95 20.16 27.50
CA TYR A 293 3.76 21.30 27.87
C TYR A 293 5.24 21.11 27.48
N LYS A 294 5.90 20.00 27.87
CA LYS A 294 7.30 19.74 27.51
C LYS A 294 7.54 19.59 25.99
N LEU A 295 6.59 18.98 25.26
CA LEU A 295 6.64 18.83 23.80
C LEU A 295 6.48 20.19 23.09
N LEU A 296 5.60 21.07 23.59
CA LEU A 296 5.39 22.41 23.04
C LEU A 296 6.53 23.38 23.39
N HIS A 297 7.20 23.18 24.52
CA HIS A 297 8.22 24.10 25.05
C HIS A 297 9.69 23.68 24.81
N PHE A 298 9.95 22.58 24.08
CA PHE A 298 11.31 22.16 23.68
C PHE A 298 12.34 22.16 24.83
N GLN A 299 11.97 21.65 26.01
CA GLN A 299 12.80 21.77 27.22
C GLN A 299 13.52 20.44 27.54
N GLU A 300 14.85 20.49 27.69
CA GLU A 300 15.74 19.36 27.97
C GLU A 300 16.21 19.34 29.44
N GLU A 301 15.40 18.91 30.41
CA GLU A 301 15.94 18.40 31.69
C GLU A 301 15.06 17.28 32.28
N ASP A 302 15.75 16.25 32.80
CA ASP A 302 15.33 15.01 33.47
C ASP A 302 14.15 14.25 32.85
N GLY A 303 14.49 13.21 32.08
CA GLY A 303 13.57 12.41 31.27
C GLY A 303 13.33 12.99 29.87
N SER A 304 14.39 13.58 29.31
CA SER A 304 14.34 14.46 28.14
C SER A 304 13.92 13.73 26.86
N VAL A 305 13.04 14.41 26.13
CA VAL A 305 12.68 14.07 24.75
C VAL A 305 13.95 14.07 23.90
N ARG A 306 14.22 12.98 23.18
CA ARG A 306 15.39 12.87 22.30
C ARG A 306 15.10 13.57 20.97
N TRP A 307 15.18 14.90 20.97
CA TRP A 307 14.83 15.77 19.84
C TRP A 307 15.55 15.40 18.54
N HIS A 308 16.81 14.96 18.62
CA HIS A 308 17.55 14.42 17.48
C HIS A 308 16.81 13.25 16.82
N ASN A 309 16.46 12.21 17.58
CA ASN A 309 15.74 11.05 17.04
C ASN A 309 14.32 11.42 16.58
N LEU A 310 13.66 12.35 17.27
CA LEU A 310 12.34 12.86 16.84
C LEU A 310 12.40 13.62 15.52
N GLY A 311 13.56 14.18 15.17
CA GLY A 311 13.79 14.83 13.88
C GLY A 311 13.44 13.93 12.70
N PHE A 312 13.74 12.62 12.77
CA PHE A 312 13.33 11.66 11.74
C PHE A 312 11.81 11.54 11.63
N LEU A 313 11.11 11.36 12.75
CA LEU A 313 9.66 11.20 12.75
C LEU A 313 8.96 12.44 12.21
N LEU A 314 9.41 13.63 12.64
CA LEU A 314 8.88 14.91 12.14
C LEU A 314 9.14 15.08 10.65
N CYS A 315 10.37 14.84 10.19
CA CYS A 315 10.74 14.92 8.78
C CYS A 315 9.95 13.91 7.94
N GLY A 316 9.88 12.66 8.39
CA GLY A 316 9.15 11.57 7.76
C GLY A 316 7.66 11.85 7.64
N VAL A 317 7.00 12.30 8.71
CA VAL A 317 5.59 12.68 8.70
C VAL A 317 5.35 13.89 7.80
N ALA A 318 6.21 14.91 7.86
CA ALA A 318 6.06 16.09 7.02
C ALA A 318 6.18 15.76 5.53
N ILE A 319 7.20 14.99 5.13
CA ILE A 319 7.44 14.68 3.73
C ILE A 319 6.41 13.67 3.17
N LEU A 320 6.05 12.63 3.93
CA LEU A 320 4.99 11.70 3.54
C LEU A 320 3.63 12.41 3.49
N GLY A 321 3.35 13.24 4.50
CA GLY A 321 2.14 14.05 4.57
C GLY A 321 2.00 14.98 3.37
N LEU A 322 3.09 15.62 2.93
CA LEU A 322 3.10 16.44 1.71
C LEU A 322 2.71 15.63 0.46
N GLN A 323 3.27 14.44 0.27
CA GLN A 323 2.93 13.60 -0.89
C GLN A 323 1.45 13.20 -0.88
N TYR A 324 0.94 12.76 0.27
CA TYR A 324 -0.46 12.40 0.42
C TYR A 324 -1.40 13.59 0.25
N LEU A 325 -1.01 14.78 0.71
CA LEU A 325 -1.78 16.01 0.50
C LEU A 325 -1.90 16.32 -0.99
N ILE A 326 -0.81 16.21 -1.75
CA ILE A 326 -0.82 16.38 -3.22
C ILE A 326 -1.76 15.37 -3.87
N ILE A 327 -1.63 14.09 -3.51
CA ILE A 327 -2.48 13.00 -4.02
C ILE A 327 -3.96 13.27 -3.74
N ILE A 328 -4.33 13.59 -2.50
CA ILE A 328 -5.71 13.82 -2.10
C ILE A 328 -6.26 15.06 -2.79
N TYR A 329 -5.51 16.16 -2.80
CA TYR A 329 -5.92 17.39 -3.47
C TYR A 329 -6.20 17.16 -4.96
N CYS A 330 -5.25 16.55 -5.67
CA CYS A 330 -5.40 16.26 -7.10
C CYS A 330 -6.52 15.25 -7.34
N GLY A 331 -6.64 14.21 -6.52
CA GLY A 331 -7.67 13.17 -6.62
C GLY A 331 -9.09 13.73 -6.48
N VAL A 332 -9.32 14.54 -5.45
CA VAL A 332 -10.62 15.19 -5.18
C VAL A 332 -10.96 16.18 -6.30
N ARG A 333 -10.01 17.03 -6.71
CA ARG A 333 -10.21 17.98 -7.81
C ARG A 333 -10.54 17.26 -9.11
N MET A 334 -9.82 16.19 -9.45
CA MET A 334 -10.10 15.37 -10.63
C MET A 334 -11.49 14.74 -10.58
N HIS A 335 -11.93 14.24 -9.42
CA HIS A 335 -13.28 13.68 -9.27
C HIS A 335 -14.36 14.71 -9.65
N PHE A 336 -14.30 15.93 -9.12
CA PHE A 336 -15.27 16.98 -9.45
C PHE A 336 -15.22 17.41 -10.91
N ILE A 337 -14.03 17.51 -11.49
CA ILE A 337 -13.83 17.94 -12.88
C ILE A 337 -14.33 16.87 -13.84
N LEU A 338 -14.10 15.60 -13.52
CA LEU A 338 -14.63 14.48 -14.26
C LEU A 338 -16.17 14.43 -14.18
N GLN A 339 -16.81 14.97 -13.14
CA GLN A 339 -18.28 15.07 -13.11
C GLN A 339 -18.80 16.23 -13.98
N ARG A 340 -18.07 17.35 -14.07
CA ARG A 340 -18.52 18.58 -14.75
C ARG A 340 -18.15 18.65 -16.24
N GLU A 341 -16.88 18.42 -16.56
CA GLU A 341 -16.32 18.67 -17.91
C GLU A 341 -16.55 17.52 -18.90
N LEU A 342 -17.00 16.38 -18.38
CA LEU A 342 -17.20 15.19 -19.18
C LEU A 342 -18.37 15.26 -20.17
N GLN A 343 -19.24 16.26 -20.05
CA GLN A 343 -20.31 16.51 -21.02
C GLN A 343 -19.78 17.12 -22.33
N GLN A 344 -18.58 17.72 -22.33
CA GLN A 344 -18.03 18.46 -23.48
C GLN A 344 -16.95 17.69 -24.27
N GLN A 345 -16.50 16.53 -23.77
CA GLN A 345 -15.47 15.71 -24.42
C GLN A 345 -16.08 14.57 -25.25
N SER A 346 -15.31 14.05 -26.21
CA SER A 346 -15.75 12.87 -26.98
C SER A 346 -15.94 11.65 -26.06
N ILE A 347 -16.97 10.84 -26.35
CA ILE A 347 -17.35 9.66 -25.55
C ILE A 347 -16.17 8.69 -25.38
N VAL A 348 -15.29 8.59 -26.38
CA VAL A 348 -14.12 7.71 -26.36
C VAL A 348 -13.05 8.23 -25.38
N ASN A 349 -12.70 9.52 -25.45
CA ASN A 349 -11.69 10.10 -24.56
C ASN A 349 -12.19 10.13 -23.11
N GLN A 350 -13.47 10.46 -22.90
CA GLN A 350 -14.15 10.37 -21.62
C GLN A 350 -14.02 8.97 -20.98
N LYS A 351 -14.33 7.92 -21.73
CA LYS A 351 -14.25 6.53 -21.22
C LYS A 351 -12.82 6.13 -20.86
N LEU A 352 -11.83 6.62 -21.59
CA LEU A 352 -10.42 6.35 -21.35
C LEU A 352 -9.92 7.08 -20.08
N GLN A 353 -10.21 8.37 -19.96
CA GLN A 353 -9.86 9.18 -18.78
C GLN A 353 -10.50 8.64 -17.50
N LYS A 354 -11.79 8.23 -17.53
CA LYS A 354 -12.45 7.56 -16.39
C LYS A 354 -11.73 6.28 -15.98
N GLN A 355 -11.32 5.45 -16.94
CA GLN A 355 -10.63 4.19 -16.64
C GLN A 355 -9.28 4.44 -15.98
N PHE A 356 -8.52 5.39 -16.50
CA PHE A 356 -7.21 5.71 -15.97
C PHE A 356 -7.27 6.39 -14.60
N PHE A 357 -8.25 7.28 -14.38
CA PHE A 357 -8.51 7.84 -13.05
C PHE A 357 -8.88 6.73 -12.06
N LYS A 358 -9.82 5.84 -12.44
CA LYS A 358 -10.19 4.68 -11.61
C LYS A 358 -8.98 3.79 -11.30
N ALA A 359 -8.15 3.51 -12.29
CA ALA A 359 -6.94 2.73 -12.11
C ALA A 359 -6.01 3.41 -11.10
N LEU A 360 -5.72 4.70 -11.28
CA LEU A 360 -4.81 5.43 -10.40
C LEU A 360 -5.34 5.55 -8.96
N VAL A 361 -6.64 5.76 -8.78
CA VAL A 361 -7.27 5.75 -7.45
C VAL A 361 -7.12 4.38 -6.81
N VAL A 362 -7.43 3.30 -7.52
CA VAL A 362 -7.27 1.93 -6.98
C VAL A 362 -5.81 1.64 -6.64
N GLN A 363 -4.88 1.97 -7.55
CA GLN A 363 -3.44 1.83 -7.36
C GLN A 363 -2.89 2.62 -6.18
N THR A 364 -3.62 3.62 -5.68
CA THR A 364 -3.17 4.43 -4.53
C THR A 364 -3.87 4.06 -3.25
N VAL A 365 -5.18 3.79 -3.32
CA VAL A 365 -5.99 3.34 -2.20
C VAL A 365 -5.53 1.96 -1.75
N VAL A 366 -5.38 1.00 -2.65
CA VAL A 366 -5.02 -0.38 -2.29
C VAL A 366 -3.70 -0.42 -1.49
N PRO A 367 -2.58 0.16 -1.94
CA PRO A 367 -1.34 0.15 -1.15
C PRO A 367 -1.43 0.95 0.15
N THR A 368 -2.15 2.07 0.14
CA THR A 368 -2.31 2.89 1.35
C THR A 368 -3.02 2.10 2.44
N PHE A 369 -4.07 1.36 2.11
CA PHE A 369 -4.80 0.55 3.07
C PHE A 369 -4.10 -0.76 3.43
N LEU A 370 -3.44 -1.42 2.46
CA LEU A 370 -2.78 -2.71 2.70
C LEU A 370 -1.44 -2.57 3.41
N PHE A 371 -0.73 -1.45 3.23
CA PHE A 371 0.64 -1.31 3.69
C PHE A 371 0.88 -0.08 4.55
N VAL A 372 0.40 1.10 4.15
CA VAL A 372 0.73 2.35 4.85
C VAL A 372 -0.03 2.49 6.18
N LEU A 373 -1.34 2.24 6.17
CA LEU A 373 -2.16 2.31 7.38
C LEU A 373 -1.74 1.29 8.45
N PRO A 374 -1.39 0.04 8.12
CA PRO A 374 -0.85 -0.90 9.10
C PRO A 374 0.50 -0.49 9.70
N ILE A 375 1.40 0.12 8.92
CA ILE A 375 2.75 0.50 9.37
C ILE A 375 2.74 1.80 10.21
N ALA A 376 1.85 2.76 9.89
CA ALA A 376 1.84 4.08 10.51
C ALA A 376 1.77 4.06 12.07
N PRO A 377 0.94 3.21 12.72
CA PRO A 377 0.93 3.09 14.18
C PRO A 377 2.26 2.63 14.78
N PHE A 378 3.07 1.84 14.07
CA PHE A 378 4.37 1.39 14.55
C PHE A 378 5.47 2.43 14.33
N LEU A 379 5.31 3.27 13.31
CA LEU A 379 6.20 4.42 13.11
C LEU A 379 5.95 5.51 14.17
N ILE A 380 4.69 5.75 14.54
CA ILE A 380 4.30 6.74 15.57
C ILE A 380 4.32 6.12 16.98
N GLY A 381 4.27 4.79 17.09
CA GLY A 381 4.21 4.03 18.34
C GLY A 381 5.22 4.47 19.40
N PRO A 382 6.51 4.65 19.07
CA PRO A 382 7.52 5.15 20.01
C PRO A 382 7.15 6.47 20.72
N LEU A 383 6.38 7.34 20.06
CA LEU A 383 5.89 8.60 20.64
C LEU A 383 4.68 8.40 21.55
N VAL A 384 3.79 7.48 21.18
CA VAL A 384 2.44 7.33 21.78
C VAL A 384 2.41 6.30 22.89
N VAL A 385 3.20 5.24 22.78
CA VAL A 385 3.24 4.14 23.76
C VAL A 385 3.52 4.63 25.18
N PRO A 386 4.52 5.51 25.43
CA PRO A 386 4.74 6.06 26.77
C PRO A 386 3.56 6.88 27.31
N LEU A 387 2.71 7.45 26.43
CA LEU A 387 1.55 8.27 26.81
C LEU A 387 0.36 7.43 27.28
N ILE A 388 0.16 6.27 26.64
CA ILE A 388 -0.95 5.36 26.95
C ILE A 388 -0.56 4.38 28.08
N GLY A 389 0.74 4.28 28.39
CA GLY A 389 1.25 3.42 29.46
C GLY A 389 1.11 1.93 29.14
N VAL A 390 1.14 1.57 27.86
CA VAL A 390 1.00 0.18 27.42
C VAL A 390 2.32 -0.39 26.94
N GLU A 391 2.69 -1.56 27.42
CA GLU A 391 3.90 -2.24 26.97
C GLU A 391 3.75 -2.72 25.52
N MET A 392 4.75 -2.38 24.70
CA MET A 392 4.84 -2.73 23.28
C MET A 392 6.13 -3.51 23.06
N ASN A 393 6.04 -4.76 22.61
CA ASN A 393 7.20 -5.54 22.14
C ASN A 393 6.74 -6.36 20.92
N PHE A 394 7.01 -5.84 19.72
CA PHE A 394 6.54 -6.43 18.46
C PHE A 394 7.67 -6.51 17.43
N THR A 395 7.82 -7.69 16.83
CA THR A 395 8.67 -7.91 15.65
C THR A 395 7.99 -7.35 14.40
N THR A 396 7.98 -6.03 14.23
CA THR A 396 7.24 -5.34 13.15
C THR A 396 7.81 -5.54 11.75
N GLY A 397 9.00 -6.15 11.64
CA GLY A 397 9.70 -6.41 10.38
C GLY A 397 8.88 -7.18 9.33
N TRP A 398 7.94 -8.04 9.76
CA TRP A 398 7.05 -8.75 8.82
C TRP A 398 6.16 -7.83 7.99
N MET A 399 5.82 -6.64 8.51
CA MET A 399 5.04 -5.65 7.75
C MET A 399 5.86 -5.06 6.60
N TYR A 400 7.17 -4.91 6.79
CA TYR A 400 8.08 -4.46 5.75
C TYR A 400 8.28 -5.54 4.69
N VAL A 401 8.33 -6.81 5.08
CA VAL A 401 8.38 -7.95 4.15
C VAL A 401 7.13 -7.99 3.26
N ILE A 402 5.95 -7.65 3.77
CA ILE A 402 4.72 -7.62 2.97
C ILE A 402 4.73 -6.51 1.90
N LEU A 403 5.55 -5.47 2.05
CA LEU A 403 5.72 -4.43 1.02
C LEU A 403 6.25 -5.00 -0.31
N CYS A 404 6.93 -6.15 -0.32
CA CYS A 404 7.38 -6.80 -1.55
C CYS A 404 6.21 -7.15 -2.49
N LEU A 405 4.99 -7.28 -1.97
CA LEU A 405 3.79 -7.57 -2.74
C LEU A 405 3.18 -6.33 -3.41
N PHE A 406 3.61 -5.13 -3.03
CA PHE A 406 3.07 -3.89 -3.59
C PHE A 406 3.28 -3.79 -5.11
N PRO A 407 4.52 -3.89 -5.66
CA PRO A 407 4.74 -3.74 -7.10
C PRO A 407 3.97 -4.72 -8.01
N PRO A 408 3.84 -6.03 -7.69
CA PRO A 408 3.09 -6.96 -8.52
C PRO A 408 1.58 -6.74 -8.38
N ILE A 409 1.07 -6.43 -7.19
CA ILE A 409 -0.36 -6.12 -6.98
C ILE A 409 -0.75 -4.86 -7.76
N ASP A 410 0.08 -3.81 -7.72
CA ASP A 410 -0.17 -2.58 -8.47
C ASP A 410 -0.30 -2.83 -9.97
N THR A 411 0.69 -3.52 -10.54
CA THR A 411 0.74 -3.82 -11.97
C THR A 411 -0.43 -4.71 -12.40
N MET A 412 -0.77 -5.72 -11.59
CA MET A 412 -1.92 -6.57 -11.83
C MET A 412 -3.23 -5.80 -11.77
N ALA A 413 -3.43 -4.95 -10.75
CA ALA A 413 -4.61 -4.11 -10.61
C ALA A 413 -4.78 -3.20 -11.83
N PHE A 414 -3.70 -2.58 -12.30
CA PHE A 414 -3.72 -1.75 -13.50
C PHE A 414 -4.16 -2.52 -14.75
N MET A 415 -3.56 -3.68 -15.02
CA MET A 415 -3.91 -4.53 -16.16
C MET A 415 -5.37 -5.04 -16.09
N LEU A 416 -5.87 -5.35 -14.90
CA LEU A 416 -7.26 -5.80 -14.70
C LEU A 416 -8.29 -4.67 -14.85
N ILE A 417 -7.92 -3.42 -14.56
CA ILE A 417 -8.83 -2.28 -14.68
C ILE A 417 -8.93 -1.81 -16.14
N VAL A 418 -7.79 -1.63 -16.80
CA VAL A 418 -7.72 -1.04 -18.15
C VAL A 418 -8.19 -2.04 -19.20
N LYS A 419 -9.23 -1.67 -19.99
CA LYS A 419 -9.89 -2.59 -20.93
C LYS A 419 -8.98 -3.13 -22.02
N GLU A 420 -8.01 -2.34 -22.48
CA GLU A 420 -7.09 -2.76 -23.54
C GLU A 420 -6.16 -3.89 -23.08
N TYR A 421 -5.61 -3.78 -21.86
CA TYR A 421 -4.80 -4.86 -21.29
C TYR A 421 -5.59 -6.15 -21.13
N LYS A 422 -6.82 -6.08 -20.59
CA LYS A 422 -7.70 -7.27 -20.51
C LYS A 422 -7.88 -7.95 -21.86
N LYS A 423 -8.10 -7.17 -22.93
CA LYS A 423 -8.27 -7.72 -24.27
C LYS A 423 -6.97 -8.38 -24.76
N VAL A 424 -5.83 -7.70 -24.65
CA VAL A 424 -4.53 -8.21 -25.08
C VAL A 424 -4.14 -9.48 -24.30
N VAL A 425 -4.28 -9.46 -22.97
CA VAL A 425 -4.02 -10.63 -22.12
C VAL A 425 -4.91 -11.80 -22.53
N LEU A 426 -6.22 -11.57 -22.67
CA LEU A 426 -7.14 -12.61 -23.13
C LEU A 426 -6.71 -13.17 -24.50
N ASP A 427 -6.38 -12.30 -25.45
CA ASP A 427 -5.96 -12.69 -26.80
C ASP A 427 -4.65 -13.50 -26.80
N MET A 428 -3.69 -13.15 -25.94
CA MET A 428 -2.42 -13.87 -25.77
C MET A 428 -2.60 -15.24 -25.11
N PHE A 429 -3.50 -15.36 -24.12
CA PHE A 429 -3.74 -16.60 -23.40
C PHE A 429 -4.84 -17.48 -24.01
N LYS A 430 -5.59 -17.01 -25.01
CA LYS A 430 -6.58 -17.80 -25.77
C LYS A 430 -6.08 -19.17 -26.27
N PRO A 431 -4.83 -19.35 -26.74
CA PRO A 431 -4.31 -20.66 -27.17
C PRO A 431 -4.06 -21.63 -26.00
N VAL A 432 -3.86 -21.10 -24.79
CA VAL A 432 -3.51 -21.85 -23.57
C VAL A 432 -4.74 -22.09 -22.69
N LEU A 433 -5.74 -21.21 -22.77
CA LEU A 433 -7.00 -21.33 -22.03
C LEU A 433 -7.87 -22.44 -22.64
N PRO A 434 -8.52 -23.28 -21.81
CA PRO A 434 -9.50 -24.24 -22.29
C PRO A 434 -10.58 -23.53 -23.10
N ARG A 435 -10.92 -24.05 -24.29
CA ARG A 435 -12.00 -23.51 -25.13
C ARG A 435 -13.36 -23.62 -24.42
N ARG A 436 -13.68 -22.70 -23.50
CA ARG A 436 -15.05 -22.50 -22.98
C ARG A 436 -15.18 -21.16 -22.23
N MET A 437 -15.69 -20.16 -22.96
CA MET A 437 -16.86 -19.36 -22.56
C MET A 437 -17.18 -18.43 -23.74
N LYS A 438 -18.12 -18.84 -24.60
CA LYS A 438 -18.84 -17.89 -25.45
C LYS A 438 -19.67 -17.02 -24.50
N VAL A 439 -19.19 -15.81 -24.22
CA VAL A 439 -20.05 -14.76 -23.70
C VAL A 439 -20.84 -14.26 -24.90
N THR A 440 -22.06 -14.77 -25.05
CA THR A 440 -23.02 -14.25 -26.03
C THR A 440 -23.50 -12.90 -25.52
N SER A 441 -23.06 -11.82 -26.15
CA SER A 441 -23.70 -10.51 -26.02
C SER A 441 -23.85 -9.87 -27.39
N GLU A 442 -24.68 -10.50 -28.22
CA GLU A 442 -25.42 -9.79 -29.27
C GLU A 442 -26.85 -9.64 -28.76
N VAL A 443 -27.16 -8.48 -28.15
CA VAL A 443 -28.52 -7.96 -28.18
C VAL A 443 -28.59 -7.12 -29.45
N SER A 444 -29.01 -7.75 -30.53
CA SER A 444 -29.40 -7.09 -31.77
C SER A 444 -30.58 -6.16 -31.47
N PHE A 445 -30.37 -4.85 -31.59
CA PHE A 445 -31.44 -3.88 -31.73
C PHE A 445 -32.20 -4.16 -33.03
N SER A 446 -33.39 -4.73 -32.95
CA SER A 446 -34.36 -4.65 -34.04
C SER A 446 -35.15 -3.34 -33.90
N ASN A 447 -34.71 -2.31 -34.62
CA ASN A 447 -35.59 -1.21 -35.01
C ASN A 447 -36.60 -1.77 -36.03
N ALA A 448 -37.84 -1.98 -35.62
CA ALA A 448 -38.96 -2.12 -36.55
C ALA A 448 -39.85 -0.88 -36.41
N GLY A 449 -39.43 0.19 -37.10
CA GLY A 449 -40.32 1.30 -37.45
C GLY A 449 -41.10 0.93 -38.70
N THR A 450 -42.42 0.90 -38.57
CA THR A 450 -43.46 1.33 -39.53
C THR A 450 -43.06 1.45 -41.01
N GLY A 451 -43.69 0.63 -41.86
CA GLY A 451 -43.68 0.78 -43.32
C GLY A 451 -44.71 -0.13 -43.97
N THR A 452 -45.86 0.46 -44.28
CA THR A 452 -47.01 -0.04 -45.07
C THR A 452 -46.64 -0.80 -46.35
N GLY A 453 -47.39 -1.86 -46.67
CA GLY A 453 -47.33 -2.53 -47.98
C GLY A 453 -48.35 -3.65 -48.14
N ALA A 454 -49.40 -3.35 -48.89
CA ALA A 454 -50.52 -4.18 -49.36
C ALA A 454 -50.29 -5.69 -49.56
N ALA A 455 -51.31 -6.48 -49.19
CA ALA A 455 -51.62 -7.73 -49.87
C ALA A 455 -53.14 -7.95 -49.94
N THR A 456 -53.60 -7.98 -51.18
CA THR A 456 -54.96 -8.22 -51.66
C THR A 456 -55.20 -9.73 -51.78
N ARG A 457 -56.46 -10.12 -51.55
CA ARG A 457 -57.13 -11.41 -51.83
C ARG A 457 -56.88 -12.58 -50.89
#